data_AF-A0A975Q091-F1
#
_entry.id   AF-A0A975Q091-F1
#
_cell.length_a   1.000
_cell.length_b   1.000
_cell.length_c   1.000
_cell.angle_alpha   90.00
_cell.angle_beta   90.00
_cell.angle_gamma   90.00
#
_symmetry.space_group_name_H-M   'P 1'
#
loop_
_entity.id
_entity.type
_entity.pdbx_description
1 polymer ?
#
loop_
_entity_poly.entity_id
_entity_poly.type
_entity_poly.pdbx_seq_one_letter_code
_entity_poly.pdbx_strand_id
1 'polypeptide(L)'
;MIIPIQAKLAIVAVGAAVSFYAGYRWRDTDFQRHLKADMERSARLTAKIRNIEADATAMAIQIRDTNDSREANVRTVFKTIIRKVPEYVEKTAASRALDAAGGLPAGFVQLHNAAALGVDPEITAPASAFSPDAPTGIGLPQAATVIVGNYENYHVCRGRLEEWDTWYARLDAAYRKAAAEIAAKP
;
A
#
# COMPACT_ATOMS: atom_id res chain seq x y z
N MET A 1 23.65 82.80 -24.76
CA MET A 1 23.73 82.54 -23.30
C MET A 1 24.45 81.21 -23.10
N ILE A 2 25.72 81.24 -22.69
CA ILE A 2 26.54 80.02 -22.53
C ILE A 2 26.28 79.46 -21.14
N ILE A 3 25.67 78.29 -21.05
CA ILE A 3 25.45 77.60 -19.77
C ILE A 3 26.82 77.22 -19.18
N PRO A 4 27.13 77.63 -17.93
CA PRO A 4 28.41 77.33 -17.31
C PRO A 4 28.61 75.81 -17.16
N ILE A 5 29.84 75.34 -17.34
CA ILE A 5 30.21 73.91 -17.32
C ILE A 5 29.73 73.23 -16.03
N GLN A 6 29.77 73.94 -14.89
CA GLN A 6 29.29 73.44 -13.62
C GLN A 6 27.78 73.14 -13.61
N ALA A 7 26.96 73.95 -14.30
CA ALA A 7 25.53 73.70 -14.45
C ALA A 7 25.24 72.48 -15.34
N LYS A 8 26.07 72.23 -16.37
CA LYS A 8 25.94 71.03 -17.21
C LYS A 8 26.29 69.76 -16.43
N LEU A 9 27.35 69.79 -15.62
CA LEU A 9 27.75 68.67 -14.76
C LEU A 9 26.69 68.35 -13.70
N ALA A 10 26.07 69.37 -13.10
CA ALA A 10 24.99 69.19 -12.13
C ALA A 10 23.78 68.47 -12.74
N ILE A 11 23.39 68.81 -13.98
CA ILE A 11 22.28 68.16 -14.69
C ILE A 11 22.57 66.68 -14.95
N VAL A 12 23.80 66.34 -15.39
CA VAL A 12 24.21 64.95 -15.62
C VAL A 12 24.21 64.15 -14.31
N ALA A 13 24.74 64.72 -13.23
CA ALA A 13 24.75 64.08 -11.91
C ALA A 13 23.33 63.79 -11.38
N VAL A 14 22.41 64.75 -11.53
CA VAL A 14 21.00 64.56 -11.17
C VAL A 14 20.34 63.49 -12.03
N GLY A 15 20.57 63.52 -13.35
CA GLY A 15 20.06 62.49 -14.27
C GLY A 15 20.53 61.09 -13.87
N ALA A 16 21.83 60.93 -13.59
CA ALA A 16 22.40 59.65 -13.15
C ALA A 16 21.81 59.18 -11.81
N ALA A 17 21.62 60.07 -10.85
CA ALA A 17 21.03 59.74 -9.55
C ALA A 17 19.56 59.30 -9.69
N VAL A 18 18.77 59.97 -10.54
CA VAL A 18 17.37 59.61 -10.81
C VAL A 18 17.29 58.26 -11.51
N SER A 19 18.12 58.01 -12.53
CA SER A 19 18.17 56.72 -13.23
C SER A 19 18.59 55.58 -12.30
N PHE A 20 19.57 55.82 -11.43
CA PHE A 20 20.02 54.83 -10.44
C PHE A 20 18.92 54.52 -9.42
N TYR A 21 18.25 55.53 -8.88
CA TYR A 21 17.16 55.35 -7.92
C TYR A 21 15.95 54.64 -8.55
N ALA A 22 15.58 55.01 -9.79
CA ALA A 22 14.52 54.33 -10.53
C ALA A 22 14.86 52.86 -10.81
N GLY A 23 16.10 52.56 -11.21
CA GLY A 23 16.58 51.20 -11.41
C GLY A 23 16.61 50.37 -10.13
N TYR A 24 17.05 50.95 -9.01
CA TYR A 24 17.03 50.30 -7.69
C TYR A 24 15.61 49.97 -7.25
N ARG A 25 14.69 50.94 -7.33
CA ARG A 25 13.26 50.73 -7.01
C ARG A 25 12.62 49.69 -7.91
N TRP A 26 12.90 49.71 -9.21
CA TRP A 26 12.37 48.70 -10.14
C TRP A 26 12.87 47.30 -9.78
N ARG A 27 14.18 47.13 -9.55
CA ARG A 27 14.79 45.85 -9.14
C ARG A 27 14.23 45.34 -7.81
N ASP A 28 14.10 46.22 -6.82
CA ASP A 28 13.54 45.87 -5.51
C ASP A 28 12.07 45.44 -5.63
N THR A 29 11.27 46.19 -6.38
CA THR A 29 9.85 45.86 -6.60
C THR A 29 9.68 44.57 -7.43
N ASP A 30 10.57 44.33 -8.39
CA ASP A 30 10.60 43.11 -9.20
C ASP A 30 10.99 41.88 -8.37
N PHE A 31 12.03 42.00 -7.57
CA PHE A 31 12.47 40.96 -6.64
C PHE A 31 11.39 40.61 -5.60
N GLN A 32 10.74 41.61 -5.01
CA GLN A 32 9.62 41.40 -4.08
C GLN A 32 8.41 40.74 -4.76
N ARG A 33 8.14 41.06 -6.03
CA ARG A 33 7.08 40.40 -6.81
C ARG A 33 7.39 38.92 -7.05
N HIS A 34 8.63 38.59 -7.43
CA HIS A 34 9.05 37.21 -7.60
C HIS A 34 9.02 36.41 -6.29
N LEU A 35 9.55 36.97 -5.20
CA LEU A 35 9.48 36.32 -3.89
C LEU A 35 8.04 36.06 -3.44
N LYS A 36 7.14 37.05 -3.61
CA LYS A 36 5.73 36.88 -3.27
C LYS A 36 5.08 35.79 -4.14
N ALA A 37 5.34 35.79 -5.45
CA ALA A 37 4.82 34.78 -6.36
C ALA A 37 5.30 33.36 -5.99
N ASP A 38 6.58 33.21 -5.63
CA ASP A 38 7.17 31.94 -5.20
C ASP A 38 6.63 31.48 -3.84
N MET A 39 6.43 32.40 -2.88
CA MET A 39 5.80 32.10 -1.60
C MET A 39 4.35 31.64 -1.79
N GLU A 40 3.57 32.32 -2.63
CA GLU A 40 2.20 31.90 -2.94
C GLU A 40 2.17 30.56 -3.69
N ARG A 41 3.16 30.29 -4.57
CA ARG A 41 3.30 29.01 -5.25
C ARG A 41 3.61 27.89 -4.25
N SER A 42 4.57 28.10 -3.35
CA SER A 42 4.91 27.16 -2.29
C SER A 42 3.71 26.88 -1.37
N ALA A 43 3.01 27.93 -0.92
CA ALA A 43 1.80 27.78 -0.11
C ALA A 43 0.69 26.98 -0.81
N ARG A 44 0.49 27.21 -2.12
CA ARG A 44 -0.46 26.45 -2.94
C ARG A 44 -0.07 24.98 -3.08
N LEU A 45 1.22 24.68 -3.27
CA LEU A 45 1.73 23.30 -3.34
C LEU A 45 1.52 22.55 -2.02
N THR A 46 1.91 23.17 -0.91
CA THR A 46 1.74 22.62 0.43
C THR A 46 0.27 22.34 0.75
N ALA A 47 -0.63 23.27 0.39
CA ALA A 47 -2.07 23.07 0.57
C ALA A 47 -2.61 21.88 -0.26
N LYS A 48 -2.16 21.71 -1.51
CA LYS A 48 -2.56 20.58 -2.35
C LYS A 48 -2.07 19.25 -1.80
N ILE A 49 -0.80 19.16 -1.40
CA ILE A 49 -0.23 17.94 -0.80
C ILE A 49 -1.02 17.56 0.45
N ARG A 50 -1.27 18.54 1.34
CA ARG A 50 -2.06 18.30 2.56
C ARG A 50 -3.48 17.79 2.26
N ASN A 51 -4.13 18.29 1.22
CA ASN A 51 -5.45 17.80 0.82
C ASN A 51 -5.39 16.36 0.30
N ILE A 52 -4.38 16.03 -0.51
CA ILE A 52 -4.17 14.65 -1.00
C ILE A 52 -3.91 13.70 0.17
N GLU A 53 -3.11 14.11 1.16
CA GLU A 53 -2.83 13.33 2.36
C GLU A 53 -4.09 13.11 3.22
N ALA A 54 -4.90 14.15 3.39
CA ALA A 54 -6.18 14.06 4.11
C ALA A 54 -7.16 13.12 3.41
N ASP A 55 -7.31 13.26 2.08
CA ASP A 55 -8.15 12.40 1.25
C ASP A 55 -7.65 10.95 1.26
N ALA A 56 -6.33 10.73 1.21
CA ALA A 56 -5.71 9.41 1.29
C ALA A 56 -5.97 8.75 2.64
N THR A 57 -5.91 9.53 3.74
CA THR A 57 -6.20 9.05 5.09
C THR A 57 -7.67 8.67 5.23
N ALA A 58 -8.59 9.53 4.79
CA ALA A 58 -10.03 9.25 4.81
C ALA A 58 -10.36 8.00 3.98
N MET A 59 -9.73 7.84 2.82
CA MET A 59 -9.89 6.68 1.96
C MET A 59 -9.36 5.40 2.61
N ALA A 60 -8.19 5.47 3.26
CA ALA A 60 -7.62 4.33 3.98
C ALA A 60 -8.55 3.82 5.09
N ILE A 61 -9.19 4.75 5.82
CA ILE A 61 -10.19 4.40 6.84
C ILE A 61 -11.40 3.70 6.21
N GLN A 62 -11.96 4.26 5.12
CA GLN A 62 -13.11 3.66 4.45
C GLN A 62 -12.83 2.25 3.91
N ILE A 63 -11.65 2.06 3.31
CA ILE A 63 -11.21 0.77 2.77
C ILE A 63 -11.06 -0.23 3.90
N ARG A 64 -10.41 0.15 5.00
CA ARG A 64 -10.29 -0.70 6.20
C ARG A 64 -11.64 -1.15 6.73
N ASP A 65 -12.59 -0.24 6.93
CA ASP A 65 -13.89 -0.59 7.51
C ASP A 65 -14.69 -1.53 6.59
N THR A 66 -14.57 -1.35 5.26
CA THR A 66 -15.15 -2.27 4.27
C THR A 66 -14.49 -3.65 4.32
N ASN A 67 -13.17 -3.69 4.48
CA ASN A 67 -12.40 -4.92 4.60
C ASN A 67 -12.78 -5.71 5.84
N ASP A 68 -12.85 -5.04 7.00
CA ASP A 68 -13.21 -5.69 8.27
C ASP A 68 -14.56 -6.41 8.15
N SER A 69 -15.51 -5.78 7.44
CA SER A 69 -16.81 -6.38 7.14
C SER A 69 -16.70 -7.58 6.18
N ARG A 70 -15.89 -7.48 5.13
CA ARG A 70 -15.65 -8.57 4.16
C ARG A 70 -14.95 -9.75 4.81
N GLU A 71 -13.93 -9.51 5.62
CA GLU A 71 -13.24 -10.52 6.41
C GLU A 71 -14.21 -11.21 7.35
N ALA A 72 -15.03 -10.47 8.12
CA ALA A 72 -16.02 -11.05 9.00
C ALA A 72 -16.99 -12.00 8.26
N ASN A 73 -17.40 -11.63 7.04
CA ASN A 73 -18.21 -12.49 6.18
C ASN A 73 -17.45 -13.77 5.76
N VAL A 74 -16.21 -13.64 5.28
CA VAL A 74 -15.35 -14.81 4.95
C VAL A 74 -15.24 -15.74 6.15
N ARG A 75 -14.90 -15.23 7.33
CA ARG A 75 -14.80 -16.04 8.55
C ARG A 75 -16.10 -16.75 8.90
N THR A 76 -17.24 -16.11 8.67
CA THR A 76 -18.57 -16.69 8.92
C THR A 76 -18.87 -17.85 7.96
N VAL A 77 -18.57 -17.66 6.67
CA VAL A 77 -18.72 -18.71 5.65
C VAL A 77 -17.81 -19.90 5.98
N PHE A 78 -16.54 -19.67 6.28
CA PHE A 78 -15.59 -20.74 6.58
C PHE A 78 -15.89 -21.47 7.88
N LYS A 79 -16.39 -20.80 8.93
CA LYS A 79 -16.94 -21.47 10.12
C LYS A 79 -18.08 -22.42 9.77
N THR A 80 -18.93 -22.04 8.80
CA THR A 80 -20.01 -22.90 8.33
C THR A 80 -19.48 -24.12 7.57
N ILE A 81 -18.46 -23.94 6.73
CA ILE A 81 -17.79 -25.03 6.02
C ILE A 81 -17.13 -26.00 7.02
N ILE A 82 -16.43 -25.50 8.04
CA ILE A 82 -15.82 -26.34 9.09
C ILE A 82 -16.89 -27.18 9.80
N ARG A 83 -18.05 -26.59 10.15
CA ARG A 83 -19.17 -27.33 10.78
C ARG A 83 -19.73 -28.46 9.91
N LYS A 84 -19.49 -28.41 8.59
CA LYS A 84 -19.90 -29.43 7.63
C LYS A 84 -18.86 -30.56 7.47
N VAL A 85 -17.63 -30.41 7.96
CA VAL A 85 -16.59 -31.46 7.89
C VAL A 85 -17.07 -32.81 8.45
N PRO A 86 -17.79 -32.90 9.58
CA PRO A 86 -18.31 -34.19 10.06
C PRO A 86 -19.25 -34.89 9.07
N GLU A 87 -20.08 -34.12 8.37
CA GLU A 87 -21.06 -34.63 7.39
C GLU A 87 -20.38 -35.13 6.12
N TYR A 88 -19.41 -34.37 5.59
CA TYR A 88 -18.79 -34.66 4.30
C TYR A 88 -17.50 -35.48 4.38
N VAL A 89 -16.85 -35.54 5.53
CA VAL A 89 -15.54 -36.19 5.69
C VAL A 89 -15.60 -37.29 6.75
N GLU A 90 -15.93 -36.96 7.99
CA GLU A 90 -15.82 -37.90 9.13
C GLU A 90 -16.67 -39.16 8.96
N LYS A 91 -17.90 -39.03 8.46
CA LYS A 91 -18.82 -40.17 8.32
C LYS A 91 -18.57 -41.04 7.08
N THR A 92 -17.58 -40.72 6.26
CA THR A 92 -17.30 -41.44 5.01
C THR A 92 -16.60 -42.79 5.26
N ALA A 93 -16.73 -43.71 4.30
CA ALA A 93 -16.01 -44.98 4.35
C ALA A 93 -14.49 -44.80 4.29
N ALA A 94 -14.01 -43.78 3.55
CA ALA A 94 -12.61 -43.44 3.44
C ALA A 94 -12.00 -43.02 4.79
N SER A 95 -12.70 -42.15 5.55
CA SER A 95 -12.23 -41.76 6.89
C SER A 95 -12.12 -42.95 7.83
N ARG A 96 -13.13 -43.83 7.86
CA ARG A 96 -13.08 -45.06 8.69
C ARG A 96 -11.92 -45.98 8.30
N ALA A 97 -11.65 -46.14 7.00
CA ALA A 97 -10.56 -46.97 6.53
C ALA A 97 -9.19 -46.39 6.93
N LEU A 98 -9.02 -45.08 6.84
CA LEU A 98 -7.80 -44.40 7.29
C LEU A 98 -7.64 -44.47 8.81
N ASP A 99 -8.70 -44.27 9.59
CA ASP A 99 -8.64 -44.41 11.05
C ASP A 99 -8.23 -45.83 11.45
N ALA A 100 -8.77 -46.86 10.77
CA ALA A 100 -8.37 -48.25 10.98
C ALA A 100 -6.91 -48.54 10.60
N ALA A 101 -6.36 -47.78 9.65
CA ALA A 101 -4.95 -47.84 9.26
C ALA A 101 -4.02 -46.99 10.16
N GLY A 102 -4.55 -46.30 11.17
CA GLY A 102 -3.77 -45.43 12.05
C GLY A 102 -3.62 -44.00 11.55
N GLY A 103 -4.52 -43.54 10.68
CA GLY A 103 -4.59 -42.18 10.15
C GLY A 103 -3.86 -41.99 8.83
N LEU A 104 -3.60 -40.73 8.49
CA LEU A 104 -2.86 -40.31 7.31
C LEU A 104 -1.40 -40.78 7.40
N PRO A 105 -0.80 -41.15 6.25
CA PRO A 105 0.60 -41.58 6.21
C PRO A 105 1.55 -40.44 6.54
N ALA A 106 2.68 -40.74 7.17
CA ALA A 106 3.71 -39.77 7.53
C ALA A 106 4.21 -38.97 6.32
N GLY A 107 4.25 -39.57 5.13
CA GLY A 107 4.58 -38.93 3.85
C GLY A 107 3.65 -37.76 3.51
N PHE A 108 2.34 -37.95 3.72
CA PHE A 108 1.36 -36.88 3.50
C PHE A 108 1.60 -35.71 4.47
N VAL A 109 1.80 -36.02 5.76
CA VAL A 109 1.97 -35.02 6.81
C VAL A 109 3.28 -34.25 6.63
N GLN A 110 4.38 -34.94 6.27
CA GLN A 110 5.66 -34.31 5.99
C GLN A 110 5.55 -33.33 4.82
N LEU A 111 4.99 -33.76 3.68
CA LEU A 111 4.85 -32.91 2.51
C LEU A 111 3.95 -31.70 2.80
N HIS A 112 2.85 -31.92 3.53
CA HIS A 112 1.97 -30.83 3.97
C HIS A 112 2.72 -29.81 4.83
N ASN A 113 3.50 -30.27 5.82
CA ASN A 113 4.22 -29.38 6.72
C ASN A 113 5.36 -28.63 6.01
N ALA A 114 6.08 -29.31 5.12
CA ALA A 114 7.10 -28.70 4.28
C ALA A 114 6.50 -27.58 3.40
N ALA A 115 5.34 -27.84 2.77
CA ALA A 115 4.60 -26.83 2.01
C ALA A 115 4.15 -25.66 2.89
N ALA A 116 3.64 -25.92 4.10
CA ALA A 116 3.23 -24.88 5.03
C ALA A 116 4.40 -23.99 5.50
N LEU A 117 5.60 -24.55 5.59
CA LEU A 117 6.83 -23.84 5.97
C LEU A 117 7.56 -23.20 4.79
N GLY A 118 7.24 -23.58 3.55
CA GLY A 118 7.95 -23.12 2.36
C GLY A 118 9.37 -23.67 2.25
N VAL A 119 9.59 -24.91 2.69
CA VAL A 119 10.91 -25.58 2.70
C VAL A 119 10.87 -26.92 1.97
N ASP A 120 12.05 -27.45 1.64
CA ASP A 120 12.18 -28.80 1.11
C ASP A 120 11.73 -29.84 2.16
N PRO A 121 10.93 -30.87 1.78
CA PRO A 121 10.51 -31.91 2.72
C PRO A 121 11.68 -32.62 3.41
N GLU A 122 12.84 -32.78 2.77
CA GLU A 122 14.03 -33.40 3.36
C GLU A 122 14.61 -32.59 4.54
N ILE A 123 14.31 -31.29 4.63
CA ILE A 123 14.73 -30.43 5.75
C ILE A 123 13.90 -30.71 7.01
N THR A 124 12.62 -31.08 6.84
CA THR A 124 11.68 -31.28 7.96
C THR A 124 11.80 -32.65 8.63
N ALA A 125 12.31 -33.66 7.91
CA ALA A 125 12.70 -34.95 8.48
C ALA A 125 13.83 -35.57 7.64
N PRO A 126 15.01 -35.88 8.24
CA PRO A 126 16.09 -36.54 7.52
C PRO A 126 15.65 -37.93 7.03
N ALA A 127 15.85 -38.22 5.73
CA ALA A 127 15.35 -39.42 5.07
C ALA A 127 15.84 -40.76 5.67
N SER A 128 16.94 -40.76 6.42
CA SER A 128 17.62 -41.98 6.87
C SER A 128 16.84 -42.84 7.88
N ALA A 129 15.74 -42.32 8.45
CA ALA A 129 14.85 -43.07 9.36
C ALA A 129 13.36 -42.84 9.06
N PHE A 130 13.03 -42.17 7.95
CA PHE A 130 11.66 -41.83 7.61
C PHE A 130 10.97 -42.96 6.85
N SER A 131 9.80 -43.39 7.33
CA SER A 131 8.92 -44.29 6.59
C SER A 131 7.67 -43.52 6.15
N PRO A 132 7.48 -43.25 4.85
CA PRO A 132 6.33 -42.51 4.34
C PRO A 132 4.99 -43.11 4.75
N ASP A 133 4.92 -44.43 4.88
CA ASP A 133 3.68 -45.16 5.20
C ASP A 133 3.42 -45.29 6.71
N ALA A 134 4.31 -44.73 7.56
CA ALA A 134 4.12 -44.81 9.00
C ALA A 134 2.81 -44.12 9.45
N PRO A 135 2.02 -44.74 10.34
CA PRO A 135 0.79 -44.15 10.84
C PRO A 135 1.09 -42.94 11.72
N THR A 136 0.33 -41.85 11.54
CA THR A 136 0.54 -40.60 12.28
C THR A 136 -0.52 -40.32 13.33
N GLY A 137 -1.62 -41.06 13.32
CA GLY A 137 -2.82 -40.77 14.11
C GLY A 137 -3.61 -39.55 13.63
N ILE A 138 -3.19 -38.88 12.54
CA ILE A 138 -3.89 -37.72 11.99
C ILE A 138 -5.00 -38.19 11.05
N GLY A 139 -6.26 -37.96 11.42
CA GLY A 139 -7.42 -38.36 10.62
C GLY A 139 -7.72 -37.40 9.46
N LEU A 140 -8.48 -37.88 8.46
CA LEU A 140 -8.99 -37.03 7.37
C LEU A 140 -9.79 -35.81 7.85
N PRO A 141 -10.64 -35.88 8.89
CA PRO A 141 -11.37 -34.71 9.38
C PRO A 141 -10.46 -33.59 9.89
N GLN A 142 -9.33 -33.96 10.51
CA GLN A 142 -8.34 -33.00 11.00
C GLN A 142 -7.64 -32.32 9.82
N ALA A 143 -7.18 -33.09 8.83
CA ALA A 143 -6.60 -32.54 7.61
C ALA A 143 -7.59 -31.65 6.83
N ALA A 144 -8.85 -32.06 6.72
CA ALA A 144 -9.89 -31.25 6.09
C ALA A 144 -10.11 -29.92 6.80
N THR A 145 -10.08 -29.90 8.13
CA THR A 145 -10.19 -28.66 8.91
C THR A 145 -9.02 -27.71 8.64
N VAL A 146 -7.79 -28.24 8.56
CA VAL A 146 -6.60 -27.45 8.21
C VAL A 146 -6.69 -26.89 6.79
N ILE A 147 -7.11 -27.71 5.82
CA ILE A 147 -7.30 -27.28 4.42
C ILE A 147 -8.32 -26.14 4.34
N VAL A 148 -9.46 -26.28 5.01
CA VAL A 148 -10.50 -25.23 5.06
C VAL A 148 -9.95 -23.95 5.69
N GLY A 149 -9.18 -24.04 6.78
CA GLY A 149 -8.52 -22.89 7.40
C GLY A 149 -7.49 -22.21 6.48
N ASN A 150 -6.74 -22.97 5.69
CA ASN A 150 -5.81 -22.42 4.71
C ASN A 150 -6.53 -21.61 3.63
N TYR A 151 -7.66 -22.12 3.13
CA TYR A 151 -8.48 -21.37 2.17
C TYR A 151 -9.15 -20.14 2.79
N GLU A 152 -9.57 -20.19 4.05
CA GLU A 152 -10.06 -19.00 4.77
C GLU A 152 -9.01 -17.90 4.76
N ASN A 153 -7.79 -18.23 5.19
CA ASN A 153 -6.67 -17.28 5.22
C ASN A 153 -6.31 -16.76 3.83
N TYR A 154 -6.32 -17.63 2.80
CA TYR A 154 -6.12 -17.20 1.41
C TYR A 154 -7.15 -16.15 0.98
N HIS A 155 -8.44 -16.38 1.25
CA HIS A 155 -9.49 -15.44 0.87
C HIS A 155 -9.40 -14.11 1.63
N VAL A 156 -8.99 -14.14 2.90
CA VAL A 156 -8.70 -12.94 3.69
C VAL A 156 -7.52 -12.17 3.08
N CYS A 157 -6.37 -12.82 2.87
CA CYS A 157 -5.19 -12.18 2.31
C CYS A 157 -5.42 -11.63 0.90
N ARG A 158 -6.13 -12.37 0.04
CA ARG A 158 -6.49 -11.91 -1.30
C ARG A 158 -7.36 -10.66 -1.25
N GLY A 159 -8.35 -10.62 -0.35
CA GLY A 159 -9.21 -9.44 -0.15
C GLY A 159 -8.39 -8.20 0.20
N ARG A 160 -7.47 -8.33 1.18
CA ARG A 160 -6.57 -7.25 1.58
C ARG A 160 -5.69 -6.74 0.42
N LEU A 161 -5.16 -7.64 -0.42
CA LEU A 161 -4.34 -7.26 -1.57
C LEU A 161 -5.14 -6.51 -2.64
N GLU A 162 -6.33 -7.01 -3.00
CA GLU A 162 -7.24 -6.34 -3.96
C GLU A 162 -7.56 -4.90 -3.52
N GLU A 163 -7.67 -4.67 -2.21
CA GLU A 163 -7.93 -3.37 -1.62
C GLU A 163 -6.71 -2.46 -1.60
N TRP A 164 -5.52 -2.98 -1.28
CA TRP A 164 -4.28 -2.23 -1.40
C TRP A 164 -4.03 -1.77 -2.83
N ASP A 165 -4.30 -2.62 -3.81
CA ASP A 165 -4.23 -2.26 -5.23
C ASP A 165 -5.21 -1.11 -5.55
N THR A 166 -6.44 -1.20 -5.05
CA THR A 166 -7.47 -0.17 -5.23
C THR A 166 -7.05 1.16 -4.59
N TRP A 167 -6.57 1.12 -3.35
CA TRP A 167 -6.08 2.28 -2.63
C TRP A 167 -4.92 2.94 -3.37
N TYR A 168 -3.92 2.15 -3.78
CA TYR A 168 -2.73 2.63 -4.47
C TYR A 168 -3.07 3.27 -5.82
N ALA A 169 -3.93 2.62 -6.63
CA ALA A 169 -4.35 3.16 -7.92
C ALA A 169 -5.05 4.53 -7.79
N ARG A 170 -5.89 4.71 -6.76
CA ARG A 170 -6.56 5.99 -6.51
C ARG A 170 -5.58 7.06 -6.02
N LEU A 171 -4.64 6.68 -5.15
CA LEU A 171 -3.60 7.59 -4.66
C LEU A 171 -2.68 8.07 -5.79
N ASP A 172 -2.21 7.15 -6.66
CA ASP A 172 -1.39 7.49 -7.82
C ASP A 172 -2.13 8.44 -8.77
N ALA A 173 -3.42 8.17 -9.05
CA ALA A 173 -4.24 9.05 -9.87
C ALA A 173 -4.37 10.47 -9.29
N ALA A 174 -4.54 10.59 -7.96
CA ALA A 174 -4.61 11.87 -7.28
C ALA A 174 -3.29 12.66 -7.38
N TYR A 175 -2.15 11.99 -7.16
CA TYR A 175 -0.84 12.61 -7.32
C TYR A 175 -0.56 13.04 -8.76
N ARG A 176 -0.87 12.20 -9.75
CA ARG A 176 -0.71 12.55 -11.17
C ARG A 176 -1.54 13.76 -11.57
N LYS A 177 -2.80 13.82 -11.12
CA LYS A 177 -3.68 14.96 -11.35
C LYS A 177 -3.09 16.24 -10.75
N ALA A 178 -2.63 16.18 -9.50
CA ALA A 178 -2.01 17.32 -8.85
C ALA A 178 -0.74 17.80 -9.56
N ALA A 179 0.12 16.87 -9.99
CA ALA A 179 1.32 17.16 -10.77
C ALA A 179 0.98 17.85 -12.11
N ALA A 180 -0.03 17.34 -12.83
CA ALA A 180 -0.49 17.94 -14.08
C ALA A 180 -1.03 19.37 -13.88
N GLU A 181 -1.82 19.61 -12.84
CA GLU A 181 -2.33 20.95 -12.53
C GLU A 181 -1.23 21.94 -12.12
N ILE A 182 -0.13 21.46 -11.54
CA ILE A 182 1.05 22.28 -11.22
C ILE A 182 1.80 22.64 -12.51
N ALA A 183 1.92 21.70 -13.44
CA ALA A 183 2.61 21.90 -14.71
C ALA A 183 1.82 22.75 -15.73
N ALA A 184 0.48 22.69 -15.68
CA ALA A 184 -0.40 23.31 -16.67
C ALA A 184 -0.61 24.83 -16.49
N LYS A 185 0.04 25.50 -15.54
CA LYS A 185 -0.07 26.96 -15.38
C LYS A 185 1.19 27.69 -15.90
N PRO A 186 1.00 28.75 -16.71
CA PRO A 186 2.09 29.56 -17.24
C PRO A 186 2.86 30.31 -16.15
#